data_AF-A0A4V2B1I3-F1
#
_entry.id   AF-A0A4V2B1I3-F1
#
_cell.length_a   1.000
_cell.length_b   1.000
_cell.length_c   1.000
_cell.angle_alpha   90.00
_cell.angle_beta   90.00
_cell.angle_gamma   90.00
#
_symmetry.space_group_name_H-M   'P 1'
#
loop_
_entity.id
_entity.type
_entity.pdbx_description
1 polymer ?
#
loop_
_entity_poly.entity_id
_entity_poly.type
_entity_poly.pdbx_seq_one_letter_code
_entity_poly.pdbx_strand_id
1 'polypeptide(L)' 'RINAAARLNGTTYSVLINTLSTKGIEMDRKVLADLAVSSPEGFAALVKQVGLAA' A
#
# COMPACT_ATOMS: atom_id res chain seq x y z
N ARG A 1 -6.32 2.36 9.13
CA ARG A 1 -6.78 1.61 7.93
C ARG A 1 -5.57 1.22 7.09
N ILE A 2 -4.97 2.14 6.33
CA ILE A 2 -3.74 1.85 5.56
C ILE A 2 -2.61 1.33 6.45
N ASN A 3 -2.36 1.95 7.61
CA ASN A 3 -1.27 1.52 8.49
C ASN A 3 -1.45 0.09 9.04
N ALA A 4 -2.69 -0.35 9.24
CA ALA A 4 -2.99 -1.72 9.68
C ALA A 4 -2.78 -2.71 8.51
N ALA A 5 -3.33 -2.41 7.33
CA ALA A 5 -3.15 -3.23 6.13
C ALA A 5 -1.68 -3.30 5.69
N ALA A 6 -0.95 -2.18 5.75
CA ALA A 6 0.48 -2.11 5.51
C ALA A 6 1.23 -3.06 6.44
N ARG A 7 0.95 -3.01 7.75
CA ARG A 7 1.57 -3.91 8.74
C ARG A 7 1.27 -5.37 8.48
N LEU A 8 0.05 -5.71 8.06
CA LEU A 8 -0.31 -7.07 7.66
C LEU A 8 0.49 -7.57 6.45
N ASN A 9 0.95 -6.65 5.60
CA ASN A 9 1.78 -6.94 4.44
C ASN A 9 3.28 -6.71 4.70
N GLY A 10 3.71 -6.66 5.97
CA GLY A 10 5.12 -6.50 6.33
C GLY A 10 5.73 -5.13 6.01
N THR A 11 4.90 -4.13 5.70
CA THR A 11 5.35 -2.77 5.39
C THR A 11 4.68 -1.73 6.30
N THR A 12 5.06 -0.46 6.15
CA THR A 12 4.43 0.64 6.88
C THR A 12 3.92 1.69 5.91
N TYR A 13 2.97 2.52 6.35
CA TYR A 13 2.42 3.58 5.52
C TYR A 13 3.50 4.48 4.91
N SER A 14 4.48 4.92 5.71
CA SER A 14 5.55 5.79 5.24
C SER A 14 6.41 5.12 4.18
N VAL A 15 6.73 3.83 4.36
CA VAL A 15 7.50 3.05 3.39
C VAL A 15 6.72 2.88 2.09
N LEU A 16 5.43 2.52 2.18
CA LEU A 16 4.53 2.39 1.03
C LEU A 16 4.43 3.68 0.21
N ILE A 17 4.16 4.80 0.87
CA ILE A 17 4.07 6.12 0.21
C ILE A 17 5.41 6.53 -0.38
N ASN A 18 6.52 6.28 0.31
CA ASN A 18 7.85 6.58 -0.21
C ASN A 18 8.16 5.78 -1.48
N THR A 19 7.85 4.48 -1.53
CA THR A 19 8.03 3.67 -2.75
C THR A 19 7.08 4.06 -3.86
N LEU A 20 5.82 4.39 -3.55
CA LEU A 20 4.86 4.88 -4.54
C LEU A 20 5.38 6.16 -5.18
N SER A 21 5.86 7.11 -4.37
CA SER A 21 6.49 8.34 -4.85
C SER A 21 7.77 8.07 -5.64
N THR A 22 8.63 7.16 -5.19
CA THR A 22 9.88 6.79 -5.88
C THR A 22 9.61 6.13 -7.23
N LYS A 23 8.51 5.38 -7.36
CA LYS A 23 8.06 4.79 -8.63
C LYS A 23 7.21 5.75 -9.48
N GLY A 24 6.96 6.98 -9.03
CA GLY A 24 6.13 7.95 -9.75
C GLY A 24 4.64 7.58 -9.79
N ILE A 25 4.18 6.73 -8.87
CA ILE A 25 2.77 6.34 -8.77
C ILE A 25 2.08 7.29 -7.80
N GLU A 26 1.41 8.31 -8.34
CA GLU A 26 0.53 9.19 -7.57
C GLU A 26 -0.81 8.49 -7.35
N MET A 27 -1.04 8.02 -6.12
CA MET A 27 -2.28 7.36 -5.74
C MET A 27 -2.97 8.13 -4.62
N ASP A 28 -4.29 8.30 -4.76
CA ASP A 28 -5.05 9.07 -3.79
C ASP A 28 -5.15 8.33 -2.45
N ARG A 29 -4.80 9.02 -1.38
CA ARG A 29 -4.74 8.45 -0.02
C ARG A 29 -6.10 7.94 0.44
N LYS A 30 -7.20 8.56 -0.01
CA LYS A 30 -8.56 8.08 0.32
C LYS A 30 -8.85 6.75 -0.35
N VAL A 31 -8.58 6.65 -1.64
CA VAL A 31 -8.80 5.43 -2.42
C VAL A 31 -7.91 4.30 -1.90
N LEU A 32 -6.66 4.60 -1.57
CA LEU A 32 -5.75 3.60 -1.00
C LEU A 32 -6.21 3.12 0.39
N ALA A 33 -6.78 4.00 1.21
CA ALA A 33 -7.37 3.63 2.50
C ALA A 33 -8.63 2.79 2.36
N ASP A 34 -9.46 3.09 1.36
CA ASP A 34 -10.67 2.33 1.06
C ASP A 34 -10.33 0.95 0.48
N LEU A 35 -9.40 0.89 -0.48
CA LEU A 35 -8.88 -0.35 -1.06
C LEU A 35 -8.30 -1.28 0.01
N ALA A 36 -7.54 -0.72 0.96
CA ALA A 36 -6.98 -1.48 2.08
C ALA A 36 -8.04 -2.14 2.98
N VAL A 37 -9.28 -1.63 2.99
CA VAL A 37 -10.38 -2.15 3.81
C VAL A 37 -11.32 -3.00 2.97
N SER A 38 -11.66 -2.56 1.77
CA SER A 38 -12.60 -3.19 0.84
C SER A 38 -12.00 -4.43 0.17
N SER A 39 -10.68 -4.43 -0.10
CA SER A 39 -9.99 -5.56 -0.73
C SER A 39 -8.54 -5.70 -0.23
N PRO A 40 -8.34 -6.47 0.86
CA PRO A 40 -7.02 -6.77 1.39
C PRO A 40 -6.09 -7.42 0.36
N GLU A 41 -6.63 -8.30 -0.50
CA GLU A 41 -5.87 -8.96 -1.57
C GLU A 41 -5.37 -7.98 -2.64
N GLY A 42 -6.22 -7.03 -3.05
CA GLY A 42 -5.83 -5.99 -4.00
C GLY A 42 -4.75 -5.06 -3.44
N PHE A 43 -4.85 -4.71 -2.15
CA PHE A 43 -3.80 -3.96 -1.47
C PHE A 43 -2.49 -4.75 -1.39
N ALA A 44 -2.54 -6.04 -1.07
CA ALA A 44 -1.36 -6.91 -1.03
C ALA A 44 -0.67 -7.01 -2.40
N ALA A 45 -1.44 -7.16 -3.48
CA ALA A 45 -0.92 -7.16 -4.84
C ALA A 45 -0.22 -5.83 -5.19
N LEU A 46 -0.78 -4.70 -4.76
CA LEU A 46 -0.20 -3.38 -4.98
C LEU A 46 1.11 -3.20 -4.20
N VAL A 47 1.15 -3.63 -2.92
CA VAL A 47 2.36 -3.65 -2.09
C VAL A 47 3.46 -4.52 -2.73
N LYS A 48 3.08 -5.67 -3.29
CA LYS A 48 3.99 -6.56 -4.01
C LYS A 48 4.50 -5.94 -5.31
N GLN A 49 3.63 -5.27 -6.07
CA GLN A 49 3.99 -4.60 -7.32
C GLN A 49 4.99 -3.44 -7.10
N VAL A 50 4.88 -2.73 -5.97
CA VAL A 50 5.86 -1.70 -5.61
C VAL A 50 7.16 -2.27 -5.03
N GLY A 51 7.28 -3.59 -4.87
CA GLY A 51 8.50 -4.28 -4.44
C GLY A 51 8.72 -4.23 -2.93
N LEU A 52 7.66 -4.05 -2.15
CA LEU A 52 7.71 -4.00 -0.69
C LEU A 52 7.32 -5.30 0.02
N ALA A 53 6.78 -6.27 -0.71
CA ALA A 53 6.51 -7.61 -0.20
C ALA A 53 7.56 -8.59 -0.76
N ALA A 54 8.20 -9.33 0.14
CA ALA A 54 8.96 -10.53 -0.18
C ALA A 54 8.00 -11.69 -0.48
#